data_AF-R5JJW3-F1
#
_entry.id   AF-R5JJW3-F1
#
_cell.length_a   1.000
_cell.length_b   1.000
_cell.length_c   1.000
_cell.angle_alpha   90.00
_cell.angle_beta   90.00
_cell.angle_gamma   90.00
#
_symmetry.space_group_name_H-M   'P 1'
#
loop_
_entity.id
_entity.type
_entity.pdbx_description
1 polymer ?
#
loop_
_entity_poly.entity_id
_entity_poly.type
_entity_poly.pdbx_seq_one_letter_code
_entity_poly.pdbx_strand_id
1 'polypeptide(L)'
;MKTLRFIGMALLAIVLCVNFTACSEDDGNETSSTNYLAGTTWKVVSVSPNDVLGLEGVNFTFHPNLSFTTSPEVEDIFDRYLVNGDKLLLGYSSDYNDYVEGTLTINDNTATYTFYEPYSDCYYTGTLTLVSGSIGAQ
;
A
#
# COMPACT_ATOMS: atom_id res chain seq x y z
N MET A 1 47.89 27.97 14.79
CA MET A 1 46.50 27.45 14.93
C MET A 1 45.72 27.78 13.67
N LYS A 2 45.32 26.76 12.90
CA LYS A 2 44.04 26.65 12.15
C LYS A 2 44.13 25.54 11.10
N THR A 3 44.28 24.31 11.61
CA THR A 3 43.38 23.18 11.33
C THR A 3 41.96 23.73 11.13
N LEU A 4 41.16 23.46 10.11
CA LEU A 4 41.04 22.27 9.26
C LEU A 4 40.64 22.70 7.84
N ARG A 5 41.45 22.24 6.91
CA ARG A 5 41.14 22.07 5.49
C ARG A 5 40.18 20.85 5.41
N PHE A 6 39.22 20.85 4.46
CA PHE A 6 38.54 19.66 3.89
C PHE A 6 37.20 19.10 4.42
N ILE A 7 36.32 19.83 5.12
CA ILE A 7 34.93 19.34 5.36
C ILE A 7 33.86 19.96 4.45
N GLY A 8 34.18 21.04 3.73
CA GLY A 8 33.19 21.74 2.89
C GLY A 8 32.81 21.08 1.56
N MET A 9 33.39 19.92 1.22
CA MET A 9 33.24 19.33 -0.13
C MET A 9 32.83 17.86 -0.14
N ALA A 10 32.27 17.34 0.96
CA ALA A 10 31.92 15.93 1.09
C ALA A 10 30.50 15.63 1.62
N LEU A 11 29.65 16.63 1.90
CA LEU A 11 28.34 16.40 2.53
C LEU A 11 27.17 17.12 1.83
N LEU A 12 27.04 16.94 0.52
CA LEU A 12 25.72 17.02 -0.12
C LEU A 12 25.65 16.14 -1.38
N ALA A 13 26.07 14.88 -1.24
CA ALA A 13 25.85 13.83 -2.24
C ALA A 13 24.76 12.86 -1.77
N ILE A 14 23.65 13.41 -1.24
CA ILE A 14 22.43 12.65 -0.90
C ILE A 14 21.21 13.48 -1.35
N VAL A 15 21.13 13.80 -2.63
CA VAL A 15 19.87 14.19 -3.30
C VAL A 15 19.84 13.61 -4.71
N LEU A 16 20.32 12.38 -4.89
CA LEU A 16 20.29 11.66 -6.16
C LEU A 16 19.51 10.35 -6.01
N CYS A 17 18.21 10.49 -5.74
CA CYS A 17 17.16 9.56 -6.14
C CYS A 17 15.80 10.29 -6.16
N VAL A 18 15.74 11.48 -6.76
CA VAL A 18 14.50 11.95 -7.41
C VAL A 18 14.32 11.10 -8.66
N ASN A 19 13.77 9.90 -8.51
CA ASN A 19 13.21 9.16 -9.64
C ASN A 19 11.70 9.39 -9.71
N PHE A 20 11.27 10.65 -9.59
CA PHE A 20 9.94 11.03 -10.07
C PHE A 20 10.06 11.43 -11.54
N THR A 21 10.26 10.41 -12.38
CA THR A 21 9.89 10.50 -13.79
C THR A 21 8.39 10.22 -13.86
N ALA A 22 7.60 11.27 -13.59
CA ALA A 22 6.23 11.31 -14.06
C ALA A 22 6.29 11.74 -15.52
N CYS A 23 6.45 10.76 -16.41
CA CYS A 23 6.08 10.94 -17.82
C CYS A 23 4.56 11.07 -17.86
N SER A 24 4.09 12.29 -17.66
CA SER A 24 2.85 12.79 -18.25
C SER A 24 3.04 12.91 -19.77
N GLU A 25 1.96 12.70 -20.53
CA GLU A 25 1.81 12.70 -22.00
C GLU A 25 2.06 11.33 -22.66
N ASP A 26 1.20 10.73 -23.48
CA ASP A 26 -0.05 11.13 -24.16
C ASP A 26 -0.55 9.85 -24.87
N ASP A 27 -1.76 9.37 -24.57
CA ASP A 27 -2.71 8.78 -25.52
C ASP A 27 -3.89 8.13 -24.79
N GLY A 28 -5.10 8.49 -25.26
CA GLY A 28 -6.36 8.31 -24.55
C GLY A 28 -6.80 6.87 -24.31
N ASN A 29 -7.59 6.72 -23.24
CA ASN A 29 -8.37 5.54 -22.87
C ASN A 29 -7.45 4.32 -22.66
N GLU A 30 -6.96 4.04 -21.45
CA GLU A 30 -7.72 3.55 -20.29
C GLU A 30 -6.97 3.95 -19.01
N THR A 31 -7.69 4.14 -17.91
CA THR A 31 -7.19 4.47 -16.56
C THR A 31 -5.89 3.74 -16.21
N SER A 32 -4.77 4.32 -16.61
CA SER A 32 -3.43 3.92 -16.21
C SER A 32 -3.12 4.59 -14.88
N SER A 33 -4.00 4.35 -13.90
CA SER A 33 -3.58 4.41 -12.50
C SER A 33 -2.52 3.33 -12.39
N THR A 34 -1.26 3.70 -12.27
CA THR A 34 -0.21 2.75 -11.92
C THR A 34 -0.66 2.09 -10.61
N ASN A 35 -1.10 0.84 -10.69
CA ASN A 35 -1.51 0.08 -9.52
C ASN A 35 -0.24 -0.22 -8.74
N TYR A 36 0.15 0.72 -7.88
CA TYR A 36 1.43 0.70 -7.18
C TYR A 36 1.53 -0.47 -6.19
N LEU A 37 0.41 -1.09 -5.83
CA LEU A 37 0.38 -2.31 -5.01
C LEU A 37 0.58 -3.58 -5.83
N ALA A 38 0.42 -3.56 -7.15
CA ALA A 38 0.53 -4.75 -7.97
C ALA A 38 1.90 -5.43 -7.83
N GLY A 39 1.88 -6.73 -7.55
CA GLY A 39 3.10 -7.53 -7.34
C GLY A 39 3.73 -7.36 -5.96
N THR A 40 3.03 -6.77 -4.98
CA THR A 40 3.53 -6.59 -3.62
C THR A 40 2.88 -7.54 -2.62
N THR A 41 3.62 -7.89 -1.57
CA THR A 41 3.13 -8.65 -0.42
C THR A 41 3.40 -7.87 0.86
N TRP A 42 2.38 -7.76 1.70
CA TRP A 42 2.36 -6.98 2.92
C TRP A 42 1.93 -7.84 4.09
N LYS A 43 2.64 -7.80 5.21
CA LYS A 43 2.25 -8.49 6.44
C LYS A 43 1.46 -7.54 7.34
N VAL A 44 0.29 -7.96 7.80
CA VAL A 44 -0.46 -7.23 8.82
C VAL A 44 0.26 -7.40 10.16
N VAL A 45 0.63 -6.28 10.78
CA VAL A 45 1.41 -6.24 12.04
C VAL A 45 0.53 -5.91 13.24
N SER A 46 -0.52 -5.12 13.05
CA SER A 46 -1.46 -4.76 14.11
C SER A 46 -2.81 -4.37 13.54
N VAL A 47 -3.89 -4.65 14.28
CA VAL A 47 -5.24 -4.17 13.96
C VAL A 47 -5.83 -3.42 15.17
N SER A 48 -6.34 -2.22 14.92
CA SER A 48 -7.01 -1.36 15.91
C SER A 48 -8.49 -1.17 15.51
N PRO A 49 -9.43 -1.10 16.46
CA PRO A 49 -9.25 -1.17 17.92
C PRO A 49 -8.98 -2.58 18.45
N ASN A 50 -9.32 -3.62 17.69
CA ASN A 50 -9.10 -5.01 18.03
C ASN A 50 -9.09 -5.89 16.77
N ASP A 51 -8.29 -6.96 16.81
CA ASP A 51 -8.21 -7.94 15.73
C ASP A 51 -9.35 -8.97 15.82
N VAL A 52 -10.58 -8.55 15.51
CA VAL A 52 -11.74 -9.46 15.46
C VAL A 52 -11.61 -10.48 14.33
N LEU A 53 -10.93 -10.09 13.25
CA LEU A 53 -10.82 -10.85 12.02
C LEU A 53 -9.62 -11.81 12.01
N GLY A 54 -8.77 -11.80 13.05
CA GLY A 54 -7.59 -12.66 13.16
C GLY A 54 -6.56 -12.40 12.06
N LEU A 55 -6.44 -11.15 11.61
CA LEU A 55 -5.60 -10.76 10.49
C LEU A 55 -4.16 -10.50 10.90
N GLU A 56 -3.86 -10.30 12.19
CA GLU A 56 -2.50 -10.06 12.64
C GLU A 56 -1.59 -11.24 12.29
N GLY A 57 -0.49 -10.94 11.59
CA GLY A 57 0.46 -11.93 11.10
C GLY A 57 0.15 -12.48 9.70
N VAL A 58 -1.02 -12.20 9.14
CA VAL A 58 -1.41 -12.62 7.78
C VAL A 58 -0.67 -11.80 6.73
N ASN A 59 -0.22 -12.45 5.66
CA ASN A 59 0.35 -11.79 4.50
C ASN A 59 -0.71 -11.56 3.44
N PHE A 60 -0.87 -10.31 3.01
CA PHE A 60 -1.73 -9.89 1.90
C PHE A 60 -0.89 -9.73 0.65
N THR A 61 -1.27 -10.42 -0.43
CA THR A 61 -0.59 -10.35 -1.72
C THR A 61 -1.52 -9.76 -2.76
N PHE A 62 -1.06 -8.67 -3.38
CA PHE A 62 -1.77 -7.92 -4.40
C PHE A 62 -1.24 -8.31 -5.78
N HIS A 63 -2.06 -8.96 -6.60
CA HIS A 63 -1.62 -9.47 -7.90
C HIS A 63 -1.86 -8.45 -9.02
N PRO A 64 -1.06 -8.47 -10.10
CA PRO A 64 -1.23 -7.55 -11.23
C PRO A 64 -2.58 -7.63 -11.96
N ASN A 65 -3.25 -8.79 -11.88
CA ASN A 65 -4.59 -9.01 -12.44
C ASN A 65 -5.74 -8.49 -11.54
N LEU A 66 -5.41 -7.70 -10.51
CA LEU A 66 -6.34 -7.16 -9.51
C LEU A 66 -6.94 -8.20 -8.55
N SER A 67 -6.40 -9.43 -8.51
CA SER A 67 -6.77 -10.39 -7.45
C SER A 67 -5.99 -10.13 -6.17
N PHE A 68 -6.61 -10.48 -5.05
CA PHE A 68 -6.07 -10.38 -3.71
C PHE A 68 -6.05 -11.76 -3.07
N THR A 69 -4.95 -12.14 -2.42
CA THR A 69 -4.83 -13.44 -1.75
C THR A 69 -4.12 -13.30 -0.42
N THR A 70 -4.42 -14.19 0.52
CA THR A 70 -3.78 -14.21 1.84
C THR A 70 -2.94 -15.46 2.08
N SER A 71 -1.92 -15.32 2.95
CA SER A 71 -1.15 -16.45 3.47
C SER A 71 -0.89 -16.26 4.98
N PRO A 72 -1.43 -17.13 5.87
CA PRO A 72 -2.30 -18.26 5.56
C PRO A 72 -3.62 -17.83 4.89
N GLU A 73 -4.29 -18.80 4.25
CA GLU A 73 -5.63 -18.57 3.70
C GLU A 73 -6.59 -18.22 4.85
N VAL A 74 -7.37 -17.16 4.65
CA VAL A 74 -8.39 -16.70 5.59
C VAL A 74 -9.73 -16.91 4.91
N GLU A 75 -10.65 -17.62 5.58
CA GLU A 75 -12.00 -17.81 5.05
C GLU A 75 -12.76 -16.48 5.03
N ASP A 76 -13.70 -16.36 4.08
CA ASP A 76 -14.53 -15.16 3.90
C ASP A 76 -13.74 -13.85 3.80
N ILE A 77 -12.55 -13.88 3.19
CA ILE A 77 -11.79 -12.66 2.87
C ILE A 77 -12.02 -12.21 1.43
N PHE A 78 -11.89 -10.91 1.16
CA PHE A 78 -11.98 -10.33 -0.17
C PHE A 78 -11.02 -11.01 -1.17
N ASP A 79 -11.41 -11.10 -2.43
CA ASP A 79 -10.62 -11.75 -3.50
C ASP A 79 -10.12 -10.75 -4.56
N ARG A 80 -10.53 -9.48 -4.44
CA ARG A 80 -10.26 -8.41 -5.40
C ARG A 80 -9.87 -7.12 -4.70
N TYR A 81 -9.09 -6.30 -5.41
CA TYR A 81 -8.73 -4.96 -4.95
C TYR A 81 -8.70 -3.94 -6.08
N LEU A 82 -8.87 -2.67 -5.73
CA LEU A 82 -8.68 -1.52 -6.62
C LEU A 82 -7.99 -0.39 -5.86
N VAL A 83 -7.15 0.36 -6.57
CA VAL A 83 -6.42 1.50 -6.00
C VAL A 83 -6.70 2.74 -6.82
N ASN A 84 -7.05 3.83 -6.13
CA ASN A 84 -7.28 5.13 -6.74
C ASN A 84 -6.70 6.23 -5.84
N GLY A 85 -5.48 6.66 -6.13
CA GLY A 85 -4.75 7.58 -5.25
C GLY A 85 -4.45 6.95 -3.89
N ASP A 86 -4.90 7.60 -2.83
CA ASP A 86 -4.82 7.11 -1.44
C ASP A 86 -6.00 6.21 -1.05
N LYS A 87 -6.92 5.92 -1.97
CA LYS A 87 -8.04 5.00 -1.71
C LYS A 87 -7.70 3.58 -2.13
N LEU A 88 -7.98 2.63 -1.24
CA LEU A 88 -7.96 1.20 -1.51
C LEU A 88 -9.37 0.65 -1.30
N LEU A 89 -9.89 -0.03 -2.32
CA LEU A 89 -11.10 -0.82 -2.24
C LEU A 89 -10.73 -2.29 -2.19
N LEU A 90 -11.32 -3.03 -1.27
CA LEU A 90 -11.29 -4.49 -1.20
C LEU A 90 -12.72 -5.00 -1.38
N GLY A 91 -12.94 -5.98 -2.24
CA GLY A 91 -14.30 -6.47 -2.51
C GLY A 91 -14.32 -7.90 -2.97
N TYR A 92 -15.54 -8.45 -3.05
CA TYR A 92 -15.80 -9.74 -3.66
C TYR A 92 -16.20 -9.57 -5.12
N SER A 93 -15.69 -10.44 -5.99
CA SER A 93 -16.05 -10.50 -7.42
C SER A 93 -15.64 -9.26 -8.24
N SER A 94 -15.71 -9.35 -9.56
CA SER A 94 -15.38 -8.26 -10.50
C SER A 94 -16.33 -7.07 -10.42
N ASP A 95 -17.52 -7.28 -9.86
CA ASP A 95 -18.61 -6.30 -9.94
C ASP A 95 -18.64 -5.37 -8.71
N TYR A 96 -17.79 -5.64 -7.70
CA TYR A 96 -17.65 -4.85 -6.47
C TYR A 96 -19.01 -4.44 -5.86
N ASN A 97 -19.99 -5.36 -5.85
CA ASN A 97 -21.30 -5.10 -5.25
C ASN A 97 -21.25 -5.17 -3.72
N ASP A 98 -20.24 -5.86 -3.17
CA ASP A 98 -19.92 -5.93 -1.76
C ASP A 98 -18.43 -5.62 -1.58
N TYR A 99 -18.14 -4.45 -1.05
CA TYR A 99 -16.80 -3.91 -0.93
C TYR A 99 -16.65 -3.03 0.30
N VAL A 100 -15.40 -2.95 0.75
CA VAL A 100 -14.95 -2.01 1.75
C VAL A 100 -14.00 -1.03 1.07
N GLU A 101 -14.34 0.26 1.14
CA GLU A 101 -13.44 1.35 0.76
C GLU A 101 -12.78 1.91 2.00
N GLY A 102 -11.46 2.09 1.93
CA GLY A 102 -10.68 2.75 2.96
C GLY A 102 -9.57 3.61 2.40
N THR A 103 -8.91 4.33 3.30
CA THR A 103 -7.73 5.15 3.00
C THR A 103 -6.47 4.34 3.29
N LEU A 104 -5.58 4.27 2.32
CA LEU A 104 -4.27 3.65 2.37
C LEU A 104 -3.18 4.73 2.35
N THR A 105 -2.38 4.76 3.40
CA THR A 105 -1.21 5.64 3.50
C THR A 105 0.04 4.77 3.54
N ILE A 106 0.95 4.95 2.58
CA ILE A 106 2.24 4.25 2.54
C ILE A 106 3.37 5.20 2.93
N ASN A 107 4.22 4.75 3.85
CA ASN A 107 5.46 5.38 4.25
C ASN A 107 6.58 4.34 4.14
N ASP A 108 7.33 4.40 3.04
CA ASP A 108 8.39 3.43 2.69
C ASP A 108 7.88 1.97 2.71
N ASN A 109 8.40 1.17 3.65
CA ASN A 109 8.04 -0.23 3.83
C ASN A 109 6.90 -0.43 4.83
N THR A 110 6.23 0.64 5.26
CA THR A 110 5.09 0.57 6.18
C THR A 110 3.86 1.19 5.54
N ALA A 111 2.69 0.65 5.85
CA ALA A 111 1.42 1.20 5.39
C ALA A 111 0.37 1.13 6.49
N THR A 112 -0.58 2.06 6.45
CA THR A 112 -1.79 2.02 7.26
C THR A 112 -2.99 2.00 6.35
N TYR A 113 -3.89 1.05 6.55
CA TYR A 113 -5.17 0.99 5.87
C TYR A 113 -6.29 1.22 6.90
N THR A 114 -7.08 2.27 6.70
CA THR A 114 -8.18 2.64 7.58
C THR A 114 -9.49 2.61 6.81
N PHE A 115 -10.47 1.86 7.31
CA PHE A 115 -11.80 1.78 6.71
C PHE A 115 -12.89 1.88 7.80
N TYR A 116 -14.09 2.26 7.37
CA TYR A 116 -15.26 2.35 8.24
C TYR A 116 -16.14 1.11 8.07
N GLU A 117 -16.49 0.47 9.18
CA GLU A 117 -17.37 -0.69 9.22
C GLU A 117 -18.78 -0.26 9.68
N PRO A 118 -19.80 -0.29 8.80
CA PRO A 118 -21.11 0.27 9.11
C PRO A 118 -21.89 -0.52 10.15
N TYR A 119 -21.64 -1.83 10.27
CA TYR A 119 -22.37 -2.68 11.22
C TYR A 119 -21.95 -2.44 12.68
N SER A 120 -20.67 -2.14 12.90
CA SER A 120 -20.12 -1.86 14.23
C SER A 120 -19.99 -0.36 14.53
N ASP A 121 -20.30 0.52 13.57
CA ASP A 121 -20.17 1.97 13.67
C ASP A 121 -18.79 2.40 14.19
N CYS A 122 -17.75 1.82 13.60
CA CYS A 122 -16.38 2.08 14.03
C CYS A 122 -15.38 2.06 12.86
N TYR A 123 -14.23 2.70 13.10
CA TYR A 123 -13.12 2.67 12.17
C TYR A 123 -12.13 1.59 12.58
N TYR A 124 -11.76 0.75 11.62
CA TYR A 124 -10.67 -0.20 11.76
C TYR A 124 -9.42 0.37 11.11
N THR A 125 -8.27 0.17 11.73
CA THR A 125 -6.97 0.53 11.14
C THR A 125 -6.02 -0.65 11.24
N GLY A 126 -5.59 -1.15 10.09
CA GLY A 126 -4.54 -2.14 9.97
C GLY A 126 -3.20 -1.48 9.67
N THR A 127 -2.16 -1.83 10.43
CA THR A 127 -0.77 -1.49 10.10
C THR A 127 -0.15 -2.66 9.35
N LEU A 128 0.46 -2.40 8.21
CA LEU A 128 1.11 -3.39 7.37
C LEU A 128 2.58 -3.05 7.15
N THR A 129 3.40 -4.08 6.98
CA THR A 129 4.82 -3.95 6.60
C THR A 129 5.09 -4.71 5.32
N LEU A 130 5.80 -4.10 4.38
CA LEU A 130 6.16 -4.70 3.11
C LEU A 130 7.09 -5.89 3.34
N VAL A 131 6.71 -7.05 2.80
CA VAL A 131 7.48 -8.30 2.85
C VAL A 131 8.24 -8.51 1.54
N SER A 132 7.58 -8.28 0.40
CA SER A 132 8.18 -8.43 -0.93
C SER A 132 7.50 -7.55 -1.96
N GLY A 133 8.21 -7.32 -3.07
CA GLY A 133 7.82 -6.39 -4.13
C GLY A 133 8.41 -5.01 -3.91
N SER A 134 8.08 -4.08 -4.81
CA SER A 134 8.50 -2.69 -4.74
C SER A 134 7.30 -1.82 -5.03
N ILE A 135 6.98 -0.91 -4.11
CA ILE A 135 6.07 0.19 -4.40
C ILE A 135 6.81 1.09 -5.38
N GLY A 136 6.28 1.23 -6.60
CA GLY A 136 6.83 2.19 -7.56
C GLY A 136 6.88 3.56 -6.90
N ALA A 137 8.06 4.19 -6.89
CA ALA A 137 8.25 5.50 -6.28
C ALA A 137 7.24 6.49 -6.88
N GLN A 138 6.31 6.99 -6.03
CA GLN A 138 5.56 8.20 -6.30
C GLN A 138 6.46 9.44 -6.14
#